data_AF-A0A7J6USW6-F1
#
_entry.id   AF-A0A7J6USW6-F1
#
_cell.length_a   1.000
_cell.length_b   1.000
_cell.length_c   1.000
_cell.angle_alpha   90.00
_cell.angle_beta   90.00
_cell.angle_gamma   90.00
#
_symmetry.space_group_name_H-M   'P 1'
#
loop_
_entity.id
_entity.type
_entity.pdbx_description
1 polymer ?
#
loop_
_entity_poly.entity_id
_entity_poly.type
_entity_poly.pdbx_seq_one_letter_code
_entity_poly.pdbx_strand_id
1 'polypeptide(L)' 'MGSSEGVHGWKPMEGSEKKAAVCAEMERLNQLPANAGKGNYATQRMRVLNKILQLMSIQRTKTQDEELELLFAGLSL' A
#
# COMPACT_ATOMS: atom_id res chain seq x y z
N MET A 1 -26.84 -7.42 -18.73
CA MET A 1 -25.36 -7.41 -18.76
C MET A 1 -24.92 -6.21 -17.93
N GLY A 2 -24.77 -6.39 -16.62
CA GLY A 2 -24.28 -5.32 -15.73
C GLY A 2 -22.79 -5.50 -15.55
N SER A 3 -21.99 -4.60 -16.11
CA SER A 3 -20.56 -4.55 -15.84
C SER A 3 -20.35 -4.37 -14.34
N SER A 4 -19.74 -5.38 -13.74
CA SER A 4 -19.27 -5.36 -12.37
C SER A 4 -18.08 -4.40 -12.32
N GLU A 5 -18.35 -3.10 -12.18
CA GLU A 5 -17.36 -2.16 -11.67
C GLU A 5 -17.17 -2.49 -10.19
N GLY A 6 -16.29 -3.48 -9.95
CA GLY A 6 -15.71 -3.71 -8.65
C GLY A 6 -14.87 -2.49 -8.29
N VAL A 7 -15.52 -1.45 -7.78
CA VAL A 7 -14.94 -0.66 -6.71
C VAL A 7 -14.56 -1.67 -5.63
N HIS A 8 -13.31 -2.14 -5.67
CA HIS A 8 -12.74 -2.95 -4.62
C HIS A 8 -12.74 -2.07 -3.38
N GLY A 9 -13.88 -2.11 -2.70
CA GLY A 9 -14.13 -1.43 -1.46
C GLY A 9 -13.11 -1.95 -0.48
N TRP A 10 -12.23 -1.05 -0.06
CA TRP A 10 -11.36 -1.24 1.07
C TRP A 10 -12.25 -1.52 2.27
N LYS A 11 -12.43 -2.80 2.58
CA LYS A 11 -13.09 -3.23 3.80
C LYS A 11 -12.17 -2.79 4.94
N PRO A 12 -12.68 -2.25 6.06
CA PRO A 12 -11.86 -1.91 7.22
C PRO A 12 -11.13 -3.18 7.70
N MET A 13 -9.89 -3.35 7.24
CA MET A 13 -8.97 -4.42 7.62
C MET A 13 -8.34 -4.09 8.97
N GLU A 14 -8.12 -5.11 9.78
CA GLU A 14 -7.41 -4.94 11.05
C GLU A 14 -5.94 -4.53 10.81
N GLY A 15 -5.30 -3.93 11.81
CA GLY A 15 -3.93 -3.41 11.67
C GLY A 15 -2.88 -4.47 11.27
N SER A 16 -3.14 -5.74 11.60
CA SER A 16 -2.32 -6.89 11.19
C SER A 16 -2.46 -7.22 9.69
N GLU A 17 -3.69 -7.21 9.16
CA GLU A 17 -3.99 -7.46 7.75
C GLU A 17 -3.40 -6.36 6.86
N LYS A 18 -3.51 -5.09 7.30
CA LYS A 18 -2.89 -3.95 6.60
C LYS A 18 -1.38 -4.10 6.46
N LYS A 19 -0.71 -4.59 7.52
CA LYS A 19 0.75 -4.80 7.49
C LYS A 19 1.13 -5.93 6.54
N ALA A 20 0.35 -7.02 6.53
CA ALA A 20 0.58 -8.15 5.63
C ALA A 20 0.44 -7.75 4.15
N ALA A 21 -0.58 -6.96 3.80
CA ALA A 21 -0.79 -6.47 2.44
C ALA A 21 0.38 -5.59 1.95
N VAL A 22 0.89 -4.70 2.81
CA VAL A 22 2.06 -3.86 2.50
C VAL A 22 3.31 -4.72 2.28
N CYS A 23 3.55 -5.70 3.14
CA CYS A 23 4.68 -6.63 3.00
C CYS A 23 4.61 -7.44 1.70
N ALA A 24 3.44 -7.97 1.35
CA ALA A 24 3.23 -8.74 0.12
C ALA A 24 3.51 -7.89 -1.13
N GLU A 25 3.09 -6.63 -1.15
CA GLU A 25 3.38 -5.73 -2.28
C GLU A 25 4.86 -5.38 -2.39
N MET A 26 5.56 -5.19 -1.26
CA MET A 26 7.00 -4.96 -1.28
C MET A 26 7.74 -6.19 -1.83
N GLU A 27 7.33 -7.38 -1.45
CA GLU A 27 7.89 -8.62 -1.99
C GLU A 27 7.63 -8.74 -3.50
N ARG A 28 6.39 -8.47 -3.94
CA ARG A 28 6.04 -8.44 -5.38
C ARG A 28 6.93 -7.47 -6.15
N LEU A 29 7.14 -6.25 -5.63
CA LEU A 29 8.02 -5.25 -6.25
C LEU A 29 9.49 -5.69 -6.29
N ASN A 30 9.97 -6.40 -5.27
CA ASN A 30 11.34 -6.91 -5.22
C ASN A 30 11.59 -8.06 -6.20
N GLN A 31 10.56 -8.85 -6.51
CA GLN A 31 10.62 -9.94 -7.49
C GLN A 31 10.50 -9.46 -8.94
N LEU A 32 10.18 -8.18 -9.18
CA LEU A 32 10.09 -7.65 -10.54
C LEU A 32 11.46 -7.69 -11.23
N PRO A 33 11.55 -8.29 -12.43
CA PRO A 33 12.82 -8.45 -13.12
C PRO A 33 13.37 -7.09 -13.55
N ALA A 34 14.69 -6.90 -13.39
CA ALA A 34 15.35 -5.60 -13.55
C ALA A 34 15.21 -4.99 -14.96
N ASN A 35 14.87 -5.83 -15.95
CA ASN A 35 14.66 -5.47 -17.35
C ASN A 35 13.21 -5.02 -17.67
N ALA A 36 12.23 -5.28 -16.80
CA ALA A 36 10.81 -4.98 -17.03
C ALA A 36 10.38 -3.61 -16.46
N GLY A 37 11.25 -2.60 -16.53
CA GLY A 37 10.92 -1.27 -16.04
C GLY A 37 10.95 -1.18 -14.52
N LYS A 38 12.12 -1.46 -13.92
CA LYS A 38 12.51 -0.99 -12.57
C LYS A 38 12.65 0.55 -12.52
N GLY A 39 11.73 1.25 -13.17
CA GLY A 39 11.73 2.69 -13.34
C GLY A 39 11.15 3.41 -12.13
N ASN A 40 10.93 4.71 -12.31
CA ASN A 40 10.41 5.64 -11.32
C ASN A 40 9.21 5.09 -10.52
N TYR A 41 8.33 4.30 -11.14
CA TYR A 41 7.17 3.70 -10.47
C TYR A 41 7.54 2.73 -9.35
N ALA A 42 8.43 1.76 -9.58
CA ALA A 42 8.80 0.78 -8.56
C ALA A 42 9.51 1.45 -7.38
N THR A 43 10.41 2.41 -7.68
CA THR A 43 11.09 3.22 -6.66
C THR A 43 10.12 4.09 -5.87
N GLN A 44 9.20 4.78 -6.56
CA GLN A 44 8.20 5.63 -5.92
C GLN A 44 7.27 4.81 -5.04
N ARG A 45 6.80 3.66 -5.53
CA ARG A 45 5.91 2.77 -4.79
C ARG A 45 6.60 2.17 -3.57
N MET A 46 7.86 1.75 -3.70
CA MET A 46 8.67 1.28 -2.57
C MET A 46 8.87 2.36 -1.49
N ARG A 47 9.04 3.63 -1.86
CA ARG A 47 9.13 4.75 -0.89
C ARG A 47 7.82 4.94 -0.12
N VAL A 48 6.69 4.88 -0.80
CA VAL A 48 5.36 4.98 -0.17
C VAL A 48 5.14 3.83 0.82
N LEU A 49 5.41 2.60 0.40
CA LEU A 49 5.27 1.41 1.27
C LEU A 49 6.15 1.48 2.52
N ASN A 50 7.40 1.95 2.37
CA ASN A 50 8.29 2.17 3.52
C ASN A 50 7.75 3.22 4.49
N LYS A 51 7.17 4.32 3.97
CA LYS A 51 6.60 5.36 4.83
C LYS A 51 5.37 4.85 5.59
N ILE A 52 4.54 4.03 4.95
CA ILE A 52 3.40 3.36 5.60
C ILE A 52 3.87 2.44 6.73
N LEU A 53 4.89 1.59 6.49
CA LEU A 53 5.44 0.72 7.55
C LEU A 53 5.98 1.52 8.74
N GLN A 54 6.66 2.64 8.48
CA GLN A 54 7.16 3.51 9.55
C GLN A 54 6.01 4.12 10.35
N LEU A 55 4.97 4.64 9.68
CA LEU A 55 3.77 5.16 10.35
C LEU A 55 3.08 4.07 11.18
N MET A 56 3.02 2.83 10.68
CA MET A 56 2.45 1.70 11.43
C MET A 56 3.27 1.31 12.67
N SER A 57 4.57 1.61 12.71
CA SER A 57 5.48 1.22 13.79
C SER A 57 5.60 2.25 14.92
N ILE A 58 5.02 3.44 14.77
CA ILE A 58 5.06 4.48 15.78
C ILE A 58 3.68 4.67 16.41
N GLN A 59 3.65 5.29 17.60
CA GLN A 59 2.43 5.85 18.12
C GLN A 59 2.04 7.05 17.24
N ARG A 60 0.92 6.93 16.54
CA ARG A 60 0.44 7.94 15.60
C ARG A 60 -0.44 8.96 16.28
N THR A 61 -0.36 10.20 15.80
CA THR A 61 -1.37 11.22 16.08
C THR A 61 -2.58 11.01 15.19
N LYS A 62 -3.71 11.65 15.53
CA LYS A 62 -4.93 11.58 14.72
C LYS A 62 -4.69 11.97 13.24
N THR A 63 -3.91 13.02 13.00
CA THR A 63 -3.56 13.46 11.64
C THR A 63 -2.70 12.42 10.90
N GLN A 64 -1.82 11.71 11.61
CA GLN A 64 -1.03 10.63 11.00
C GLN A 64 -1.87 9.39 10.70
N ASP A 65 -2.90 9.09 11.50
CA ASP A 65 -3.88 8.06 11.17
C ASP A 65 -4.68 8.46 9.91
N GLU A 66 -5.11 9.71 9.79
CA GLU A 66 -5.80 10.23 8.59
C GLU A 66 -4.90 10.17 7.34
N GLU A 67 -3.64 10.61 7.44
CA GLU A 67 -2.66 10.48 6.35
C GLU A 67 -2.44 9.02 5.97
N LEU A 68 -2.33 8.13 6.96
CA LEU A 68 -2.13 6.70 6.74
C LEU A 68 -3.32 6.07 5.99
N GLU A 69 -4.56 6.39 6.36
CA GLU A 69 -5.75 5.92 5.64
C GLU A 69 -5.82 6.44 4.20
N LEU A 70 -5.41 7.69 3.96
CA LEU A 70 -5.35 8.25 2.60
C LEU A 70 -4.27 7.58 1.75
N LEU A 71 -3.08 7.32 2.32
CA LEU A 71 -2.01 6.59 1.65
C LEU A 71 -2.43 5.16 1.29
N PHE A 72 -3.20 4.55 2.19
CA PHE A 72 -3.83 3.28 2.00
C PHE A 72 -4.84 3.33 0.84
N ALA A 73 -5.86 4.19 0.88
CA ALA A 73 -6.83 4.32 -0.20
C ALA A 73 -6.20 4.61 -1.59
N GLY A 74 -5.06 5.30 -1.64
CA GLY A 74 -4.31 5.58 -2.87
C GLY A 74 -3.40 4.45 -3.35
N LEU A 75 -3.08 3.49 -2.50
CA LEU A 75 -2.45 2.26 -2.90
C LEU A 75 -3.54 1.34 -3.42
N SER A 76 -3.63 1.10 -4.73
CA SER A 76 -4.49 0.01 -5.24
C SER A 76 -3.89 -1.35 -4.83
N LEU A 77 -4.03 -1.73 -3.55
CA LEU A 77 -3.69 -3.02 -2.95
C LEU A 77 -4.92 -3.89 -2.84
#